data_AF-A0A7S0CS04-F1
#
_entry.id   AF-A0A7S0CS04-F1
#
_cell.length_a   1.000
_cell.length_b   1.000
_cell.length_c   1.000
_cell.angle_alpha   90.00
_cell.angle_beta   90.00
_cell.angle_gamma   90.00
#
_symmetry.space_group_name_H-M   'P 1'
#
loop_
_entity.id
_entity.type
_entity.pdbx_description
1 polymer ?
#
loop_
_entity_poly.entity_id
_entity_poly.type
_entity_poly.pdbx_seq_one_letter_code
_entity_poly.pdbx_strand_id
1 'polypeptide(L)'
;ASSGPTDSDSSGQVKNLIFGDLHLEHIKEYRDKELKSLTSTSYKLCYPLYGAKYSELLRDLKESQVPCVISAHSRDSDFGVPQLPPQVRVGGLFGEEMVKACSLAGIDTFGENGEFHTLAQVWKVSRDQALGIPAANDLNATPQLQND
;
A
#
# COMPACT_ATOMS: atom_id res chain seq x y z
N ALA A 1 -15.41 3.66 53.08
CA ALA A 1 -15.79 3.19 51.73
C ALA A 1 -15.62 4.35 50.77
N SER A 2 -14.75 4.19 49.76
CA SER A 2 -14.61 5.09 48.61
C SER A 2 -13.62 4.43 47.65
N SER A 3 -14.07 3.37 46.97
CA SER A 3 -13.36 2.80 45.83
C SER A 3 -13.55 3.77 44.66
N GLY A 4 -12.53 4.59 44.39
CA GLY A 4 -12.48 5.36 43.15
C GLY A 4 -12.47 4.43 41.93
N PRO A 5 -12.87 4.92 40.75
CA PRO A 5 -12.78 4.13 39.53
C PRO A 5 -11.30 3.86 39.27
N THR A 6 -10.92 2.58 39.33
CA THR A 6 -9.65 2.15 38.74
C THR A 6 -9.85 2.18 37.25
N ASP A 7 -9.36 3.23 36.60
CA ASP A 7 -9.06 3.21 35.16
C ASP A 7 -7.99 2.13 34.96
N SER A 8 -8.41 0.87 34.86
CA SER A 8 -7.63 -0.17 34.25
C SER A 8 -7.68 0.11 32.75
N ASP A 9 -6.91 1.11 32.32
CA ASP A 9 -6.63 1.39 30.93
C ASP A 9 -6.08 0.10 30.32
N SER A 10 -6.94 -0.59 29.58
CA SER A 10 -6.56 -1.74 28.77
C SER A 10 -5.68 -1.21 27.65
N SER A 11 -4.39 -1.03 27.95
CA SER A 11 -3.35 -0.59 27.04
C SER A 11 -3.56 -1.27 25.68
N GLY A 12 -3.82 -0.47 24.65
CA GLY A 12 -4.28 -0.91 23.33
C GLY A 12 -3.46 -2.05 22.76
N GLN A 13 -3.88 -3.28 23.03
CA GLN A 13 -3.18 -4.48 22.58
C GLN A 13 -3.27 -4.53 21.05
N VAL A 14 -2.13 -4.37 20.38
CA VAL A 14 -2.04 -4.60 18.95
C VAL A 14 -2.36 -6.06 18.68
N LYS A 15 -3.22 -6.34 17.70
CA LYS A 15 -3.64 -7.73 17.35
C LYS A 15 -3.17 -8.16 15.98
N ASN A 16 -2.88 -7.20 15.11
CA ASN A 16 -2.54 -7.45 13.72
C ASN A 16 -1.35 -6.60 13.31
N LEU A 17 -0.45 -7.18 12.52
CA LEU A 17 0.57 -6.47 11.75
C LEU A 17 0.16 -6.56 10.29
N ILE A 18 -0.03 -5.41 9.63
CA ILE A 18 -0.52 -5.32 8.26
C ILE A 18 0.63 -4.84 7.38
N PHE A 19 0.89 -5.56 6.30
CA PHE A 19 1.96 -5.26 5.35
C PHE A 19 1.38 -4.89 3.99
N GLY A 20 2.04 -3.95 3.30
CA GLY A 20 1.69 -3.53 1.94
C GLY A 20 2.35 -4.35 0.84
N ASP A 21 2.82 -5.56 1.14
CA ASP A 21 3.52 -6.41 0.16
C ASP A 21 2.59 -6.78 -1.01
N LEU A 22 3.08 -6.71 -2.26
CA LEU A 22 2.25 -6.98 -3.44
C LEU A 22 2.41 -8.40 -3.97
N HIS A 23 3.64 -8.86 -4.26
CA HIS A 23 3.80 -10.23 -4.80
C HIS A 23 5.16 -10.89 -4.57
N LEU A 24 6.13 -10.23 -3.94
CA LEU A 24 7.46 -10.82 -3.71
C LEU A 24 7.41 -11.90 -2.63
N GLU A 25 7.38 -13.17 -3.08
CA GLU A 25 7.26 -14.35 -2.20
C GLU A 25 8.35 -14.41 -1.14
N HIS A 26 9.62 -14.20 -1.52
CA HIS A 26 10.74 -14.25 -0.59
C HIS A 26 10.65 -13.20 0.54
N ILE A 27 10.06 -12.02 0.28
CA ILE A 27 9.84 -10.99 1.31
C ILE A 27 8.76 -11.45 2.29
N LYS A 28 7.65 -11.98 1.76
CA LYS A 28 6.57 -12.52 2.58
C LYS A 28 7.06 -13.70 3.43
N GLU A 29 7.80 -14.64 2.84
CA GLU A 29 8.41 -15.79 3.54
C GLU A 29 9.36 -15.33 4.66
N TYR A 30 10.19 -14.33 4.40
CA TYR A 30 11.05 -13.74 5.41
C TYR A 30 10.23 -13.19 6.58
N ARG A 31 9.18 -12.39 6.31
CA ARG A 31 8.30 -11.87 7.38
C ARG A 31 7.62 -13.00 8.15
N ASP A 32 7.08 -13.99 7.45
CA ASP A 32 6.41 -15.14 8.06
C ASP A 32 7.36 -15.98 8.92
N LYS A 33 8.65 -16.03 8.57
CA LYS A 33 9.69 -16.72 9.33
C LYS A 33 10.16 -15.92 10.54
N GLU A 34 10.60 -14.68 10.33
CA GLU A 34 11.25 -13.87 11.37
C GLU A 34 10.25 -13.34 12.39
N LEU A 35 9.05 -12.96 11.94
CA LEU A 35 8.00 -12.45 12.83
C LEU A 35 7.17 -13.57 13.46
N LYS A 36 7.35 -14.83 13.07
CA LYS A 36 6.65 -15.99 13.64
C LYS A 36 6.82 -16.11 15.15
N SER A 37 8.00 -15.75 15.64
CA SER A 37 8.29 -15.75 17.07
C SER A 37 7.37 -14.80 17.84
N LEU A 38 6.99 -13.67 17.22
CA LEU A 38 6.05 -12.68 17.73
C LEU A 38 4.58 -13.14 17.58
N THR A 39 4.27 -14.00 16.61
CA THR A 39 2.90 -14.51 16.38
C THR A 39 2.50 -15.65 17.32
N SER A 40 3.45 -16.26 18.02
CA SER A 40 3.20 -17.41 18.91
C SER A 40 2.25 -17.10 20.09
N THR A 41 1.99 -15.82 20.38
CA THR A 41 1.03 -15.43 21.43
C THR A 41 0.36 -14.05 21.26
N SER A 42 0.66 -13.22 20.23
CA SER A 42 0.18 -11.82 20.25
C SER A 42 -0.34 -11.21 18.93
N TYR A 43 0.16 -11.59 17.76
CA TYR A 43 -0.17 -10.88 16.51
C TYR A 43 -0.48 -11.79 15.32
N LYS A 44 -1.49 -11.42 14.53
CA LYS A 44 -1.76 -11.98 13.20
C LYS A 44 -1.04 -11.16 12.12
N LEU A 45 -0.28 -11.80 11.22
CA LEU A 45 0.27 -11.14 10.04
C LEU A 45 -0.80 -11.10 8.94
N CYS A 46 -1.00 -9.92 8.34
CA CYS A 46 -2.01 -9.67 7.33
C CYS A 46 -1.37 -9.05 6.08
N TYR A 47 -1.71 -9.61 4.92
CA TYR A 47 -1.17 -9.20 3.62
C TYR A 47 -2.33 -8.87 2.66
N PRO A 48 -3.09 -7.78 2.90
CA PRO A 48 -4.33 -7.50 2.18
C PRO A 48 -4.17 -7.29 0.67
N LEU A 49 -2.98 -6.85 0.22
CA LEU A 49 -2.71 -6.55 -1.18
C LEU A 49 -1.94 -7.67 -1.90
N TYR A 50 -1.60 -8.76 -1.19
CA TYR A 50 -0.75 -9.80 -1.76
C TYR A 50 -1.49 -10.59 -2.85
N GLY A 51 -0.95 -10.58 -4.06
CA GLY A 51 -1.57 -11.15 -5.26
C GLY A 51 -2.66 -10.28 -5.90
N ALA A 52 -2.86 -9.04 -5.42
CA ALA A 52 -3.78 -8.09 -6.05
C ALA A 52 -3.28 -7.71 -7.45
N LYS A 53 -4.21 -7.48 -8.39
CA LYS A 53 -3.82 -7.06 -9.74
C LYS A 53 -3.37 -5.62 -9.73
N TYR A 54 -2.25 -5.32 -10.38
CA TYR A 54 -1.75 -3.95 -10.54
C TYR A 54 -2.77 -2.99 -11.15
N SER A 55 -3.65 -3.46 -12.04
CA SER A 55 -4.73 -2.65 -12.60
C SER A 55 -5.76 -2.21 -11.55
N GLU A 56 -6.06 -3.08 -10.58
CA GLU A 56 -6.99 -2.77 -9.49
C GLU A 56 -6.33 -1.77 -8.53
N LEU A 57 -5.07 -2.01 -8.15
CA LEU A 57 -4.30 -1.10 -7.30
C LEU A 57 -4.13 0.29 -7.92
N LEU A 58 -3.86 0.36 -9.23
CA LEU A 58 -3.70 1.63 -9.94
C LEU A 58 -5.03 2.40 -9.97
N ARG A 59 -6.15 1.70 -10.17
CA ARG A 59 -7.49 2.29 -10.10
C ARG A 59 -7.75 2.83 -8.69
N ASP A 60 -7.50 2.06 -7.65
CA ASP A 60 -7.73 2.46 -6.27
C ASP A 60 -6.87 3.70 -5.90
N LEU A 61 -5.60 3.74 -6.32
CA LEU A 61 -4.74 4.92 -6.17
C LEU A 61 -5.32 6.15 -6.89
N LYS A 62 -5.83 5.98 -8.11
CA LYS A 62 -6.47 7.06 -8.88
C LYS A 62 -7.74 7.56 -8.17
N GLU A 63 -8.58 6.66 -7.68
CA GLU A 63 -9.81 6.97 -6.96
C GLU A 63 -9.53 7.65 -5.61
N SER A 64 -8.43 7.30 -4.94
CA SER A 64 -8.01 7.95 -3.70
C SER A 64 -7.69 9.43 -3.89
N GLN A 65 -7.32 9.85 -5.11
CA GLN A 65 -6.81 11.19 -5.42
C GLN A 65 -5.57 11.60 -4.62
N VAL A 66 -4.94 10.67 -3.88
CA VAL A 66 -3.69 10.93 -3.15
C VAL A 66 -2.56 11.06 -4.16
N PRO A 67 -1.86 12.21 -4.21
CA PRO A 67 -0.71 12.34 -5.10
C PRO A 67 0.41 11.42 -4.64
N CYS A 68 0.81 10.49 -5.50
CA CYS A 68 2.00 9.68 -5.32
C CYS A 68 3.13 10.28 -6.16
N VAL A 69 4.17 10.81 -5.51
CA VAL A 69 5.34 11.38 -6.20
C VAL A 69 6.53 10.46 -6.10
N ILE A 70 7.33 10.36 -7.16
CA ILE A 70 8.57 9.58 -7.14
C ILE A 70 9.56 10.28 -6.21
N SER A 71 9.97 9.59 -5.15
CA SER A 71 10.87 10.12 -4.11
C SER A 71 12.30 9.66 -4.33
N ALA A 72 12.49 8.48 -4.93
CA ALA A 72 13.78 7.92 -5.28
C ALA A 72 13.64 6.96 -6.46
N HIS A 73 14.73 6.70 -7.17
CA HIS A 73 14.83 5.63 -8.15
C HIS A 73 16.26 5.10 -8.22
N SER A 74 16.41 3.86 -8.64
CA SER A 74 17.73 3.28 -8.90
C SER A 74 18.42 4.03 -10.05
N ARG A 75 19.75 4.14 -10.00
CA ARG A 75 20.52 4.73 -11.09
C ARG A 75 20.76 3.68 -12.16
N ASP A 76 20.75 4.11 -13.41
CA ASP A 76 21.04 3.23 -14.54
C ASP A 76 22.40 2.56 -14.33
N SER A 77 22.46 1.23 -14.54
CA SER A 77 23.57 0.30 -14.30
C SER A 77 23.72 -0.29 -12.89
N ASP A 78 22.95 0.15 -11.89
CA ASP A 78 22.97 -0.49 -10.57
C ASP A 78 22.17 -1.82 -10.59
N PHE A 79 22.78 -2.89 -10.09
CA PHE A 79 22.15 -4.19 -9.79
C PHE A 79 21.34 -4.87 -10.92
N GLY A 80 21.66 -4.58 -12.18
CA GLY A 80 20.98 -5.20 -13.33
C GLY A 80 19.60 -4.63 -13.66
N VAL A 81 19.25 -3.46 -13.10
CA VAL A 81 18.01 -2.75 -13.45
C VAL A 81 18.16 -2.14 -14.86
N PRO A 82 17.23 -2.40 -15.80
CA PRO A 82 17.25 -1.76 -17.10
C PRO A 82 17.12 -0.24 -16.99
N GLN A 83 17.58 0.47 -18.01
CA GLN A 83 17.47 1.94 -18.09
C GLN A 83 16.03 2.37 -17.81
N LEU A 84 15.83 3.21 -16.79
CA LEU A 84 14.49 3.67 -16.43
C LEU A 84 13.98 4.68 -17.47
N PRO A 85 12.68 4.68 -17.79
CA PRO A 85 12.13 5.63 -18.74
C PRO A 85 12.07 7.06 -18.13
N PRO A 86 12.13 8.14 -18.94
CA PRO A 86 12.19 9.52 -18.45
C PRO A 86 11.02 9.99 -17.56
N GLN A 87 9.92 9.23 -17.57
CA GLN A 87 8.75 9.42 -16.71
C GLN A 87 9.07 9.05 -15.25
N VAL A 88 9.99 8.11 -15.02
CA VAL A 88 10.48 7.74 -13.68
C VAL A 88 11.60 8.71 -13.30
N ARG A 89 11.23 9.82 -12.69
CA ARG A 89 12.18 10.84 -12.22
C ARG A 89 11.74 11.38 -10.87
N VAL A 90 12.69 11.68 -9.99
CA VAL A 90 12.39 12.28 -8.69
C VAL A 90 11.54 13.56 -8.86
N GLY A 91 10.46 13.65 -8.08
CA GLY A 91 9.45 14.72 -8.18
C GLY A 91 8.39 14.50 -9.27
N GLY A 92 8.53 13.49 -10.12
CA GLY A 92 7.50 13.07 -11.07
C GLY A 92 6.28 12.46 -10.38
N LEU A 93 5.12 12.48 -11.04
CA LEU A 93 3.91 11.83 -10.54
C LEU A 93 3.87 10.37 -10.99
N PHE A 94 3.57 9.48 -10.04
CA PHE A 94 3.17 8.12 -10.33
C PHE A 94 1.74 8.12 -10.89
N GLY A 95 1.52 7.45 -12.02
CA GLY A 95 0.22 7.39 -12.69
C GLY A 95 0.28 6.65 -14.03
N GLU A 96 -0.83 6.67 -14.76
CA GLU A 96 -1.02 5.89 -16.00
C GLU A 96 0.09 6.10 -17.04
N GLU A 97 0.56 7.34 -17.23
CA GLU A 97 1.63 7.63 -18.19
C GLU A 97 2.95 6.98 -17.80
N MET A 98 3.30 7.02 -16.52
CA MET A 98 4.51 6.37 -16.01
C MET A 98 4.38 4.84 -16.06
N VAL A 99 3.24 4.30 -15.63
CA VAL A 99 2.97 2.85 -15.69
C VAL A 99 3.07 2.32 -17.13
N LYS A 100 2.51 3.04 -18.09
CA LYS A 100 2.62 2.71 -19.52
C LYS A 100 4.08 2.73 -19.98
N ALA A 101 4.85 3.74 -19.59
CA ALA A 101 6.27 3.84 -19.95
C ALA A 101 7.09 2.69 -19.35
N CYS A 102 6.87 2.34 -18.08
CA CYS A 102 7.53 1.19 -17.43
C CYS A 102 7.17 -0.13 -18.12
N SER A 103 5.89 -0.35 -18.41
CA SER A 103 5.44 -1.56 -19.10
C SER A 103 6.09 -1.73 -20.48
N LEU A 104 6.21 -0.65 -21.26
CA LEU A 104 6.89 -0.66 -22.55
C LEU A 104 8.40 -0.92 -22.44
N ALA A 105 9.01 -0.54 -21.32
CA ALA A 105 10.42 -0.76 -21.03
C ALA A 105 10.71 -2.11 -20.33
N GLY A 106 9.68 -2.92 -20.04
CA GLY A 106 9.84 -4.17 -19.29
C GLY A 106 10.23 -3.96 -17.82
N ILE A 107 9.95 -2.78 -17.27
CA ILE A 107 10.17 -2.42 -15.87
C ILE A 107 8.94 -2.77 -15.04
N ASP A 108 9.13 -3.26 -13.82
CA ASP A 108 8.00 -3.46 -12.89
C ASP A 108 7.25 -2.14 -12.68
N THR A 109 5.94 -2.16 -12.94
CA THR A 109 5.15 -0.93 -12.97
C THR A 109 4.81 -0.36 -11.60
N PHE A 110 5.05 -1.12 -10.52
CA PHE A 110 4.90 -0.69 -9.12
C PHE A 110 6.24 -0.59 -8.38
N GLY A 111 7.34 -1.02 -9.00
CA GLY A 111 8.70 -0.84 -8.49
C GLY A 111 9.09 -1.84 -7.40
N GLU A 112 8.45 -3.01 -7.35
CA GLU A 112 8.65 -4.01 -6.29
C GLU A 112 10.11 -4.51 -6.20
N ASN A 113 10.89 -4.48 -7.30
CA ASN A 113 12.30 -4.89 -7.29
C ASN A 113 13.27 -3.73 -6.98
N GLY A 114 12.76 -2.60 -6.48
CA GLY A 114 13.57 -1.45 -6.11
C GLY A 114 13.88 -0.51 -7.27
N GLU A 115 13.14 -0.59 -8.38
CA GLU A 115 13.30 0.30 -9.52
C GLU A 115 13.03 1.77 -9.13
N PHE A 116 11.99 1.99 -8.30
CA PHE A 116 11.67 3.31 -7.75
C PHE A 116 10.90 3.22 -6.44
N HIS A 117 10.87 4.34 -5.71
CA HIS A 117 10.05 4.54 -4.53
C HIS A 117 9.14 5.76 -4.72
N THR A 118 7.96 5.69 -4.11
CA THR A 118 6.98 6.77 -4.12
C THR A 118 6.74 7.31 -2.71
N LEU A 119 6.32 8.56 -2.64
CA LEU A 119 5.79 9.20 -1.45
C LEU A 119 4.32 9.52 -1.71
N ALA A 120 3.43 8.81 -1.01
CA ALA A 120 2.00 9.10 -0.99
C ALA A 120 1.75 10.34 -0.12
N GLN A 121 1.35 11.46 -0.73
CA GLN A 121 1.13 12.72 -0.04
C GLN A 121 -0.27 12.78 0.56
N VAL A 122 -0.57 11.89 1.50
CA VAL A 122 -1.90 11.72 2.11
C VAL A 122 -2.45 13.00 2.78
N TRP A 123 -1.58 13.95 3.12
CA TRP A 123 -1.95 15.27 3.66
C TRP A 123 -2.48 16.26 2.61
N LYS A 124 -2.49 15.90 1.32
CA LYS A 124 -3.01 16.75 0.23
C LYS A 124 -4.51 16.54 -0.02
N VAL A 125 -5.11 15.53 0.58
CA VAL A 125 -6.56 15.24 0.50
C VAL A 125 -7.15 15.22 1.92
N SER A 126 -8.49 15.13 2.02
CA SER A 126 -9.13 14.99 3.34
C SER A 126 -8.74 13.66 3.99
N ARG A 127 -8.81 13.61 5.33
CA ARG A 127 -8.54 12.37 6.09
C ARG A 127 -9.42 11.21 5.60
N ASP A 128 -10.71 11.48 5.40
CA ASP A 128 -11.67 10.45 5.00
C ASP A 128 -11.32 9.91 3.61
N GLN A 129 -10.98 10.80 2.68
CA GLN A 129 -10.52 10.44 1.34
C GLN A 129 -9.22 9.62 1.39
N ALA A 130 -8.21 10.06 2.16
CA ALA A 130 -6.94 9.34 2.30
C ALA A 130 -7.10 7.94 2.92
N LEU A 131 -8.09 7.76 3.79
CA LEU A 131 -8.39 6.49 4.45
C LEU A 131 -9.39 5.63 3.67
N GLY A 132 -9.89 6.09 2.51
CA GLY A 132 -10.94 5.41 1.76
C GLY A 132 -12.25 5.26 2.54
N ILE A 133 -12.53 6.17 3.48
CA ILE A 133 -13.78 6.18 4.22
C ILE A 133 -14.86 6.74 3.27
N PRO A 134 -15.93 5.98 2.99
CA PRO A 134 -17.00 6.46 2.12
C PRO A 134 -17.58 7.78 2.65
N ALA A 135 -17.95 8.68 1.74
CA ALA A 135 -18.68 9.87 2.16
C ALA A 135 -19.99 9.43 2.84
N ALA A 136 -20.45 10.16 3.87
CA ALA A 136 -21.65 9.79 4.62
C ALA A 136 -22.92 9.60 3.75
N ASN A 137 -22.91 10.09 2.51
CA ASN A 137 -24.00 9.93 1.54
C ASN A 137 -23.96 8.58 0.77
N ASP A 138 -22.85 7.84 0.80
CA ASP A 138 -22.69 6.56 0.08
C ASP A 138 -23.23 5.33 0.85
N LEU A 139 -23.55 5.49 2.14
CA LEU A 139 -24.11 4.41 2.97
C LEU A 139 -25.54 3.99 2.57
N ASN A 140 -26.19 4.72 1.67
CA ASN A 140 -27.50 4.38 1.10
C ASN A 140 -27.42 3.70 -0.28
N ALA A 141 -26.21 3.51 -0.84
CA ALA A 141 -26.04 2.75 -2.08
C ALA A 141 -25.97 1.25 -1.77
N THR A 142 -27.14 0.62 -1.62
CA THR A 142 -27.24 -0.84 -1.58
C THR A 142 -26.57 -1.43 -2.82
N PRO A 143 -25.63 -2.39 -2.70
CA PRO A 143 -25.14 -3.13 -3.85
C PRO A 143 -26.33 -3.87 -4.48
N GLN A 144 -26.71 -3.48 -5.69
CA GLN A 144 -27.58 -4.31 -6.52
C GLN A 144 -26.77 -5.56 -6.86
N LEU A 145 -27.04 -6.65 -6.16
CA LEU A 145 -26.62 -7.98 -6.58
C LEU A 145 -27.21 -8.22 -7.96
N GLN A 146 -26.38 -8.11 -9.01
CA GLN A 146 -26.71 -8.61 -10.33
C GLN A 146 -26.80 -10.13 -10.23
N ASN A 147 -28.03 -10.63 -10.31
CA ASN A 147 -28.30 -12.03 -10.57
C ASN A 147 -28.12 -12.24 -12.08
N ASP A 148 -27.10 -13.01 -12.45
CA ASP A 148 -27.03 -13.76 -13.71
C ASP A 148 -27.13 -15.25 -13.40
#